data_AF-A0A523FWJ5-F1
#
_entry.id   AF-A0A523FWJ5-F1
#
_cell.length_a   1.000
_cell.length_b   1.000
_cell.length_c   1.000
_cell.angle_alpha   90.00
_cell.angle_beta   90.00
_cell.angle_gamma   90.00
#
_symmetry.space_group_name_H-M   'P 1'
#
loop_
_entity.id
_entity.type
_entity.pdbx_description
1 polymer ?
#
loop_
_entity_poly.entity_id
_entity_poly.type
_entity_poly.pdbx_seq_one_letter_code
_entity_poly.pdbx_strand_id
1 'polypeptide(L)'
;MGDLIKKFVYTGVGLASLTAEKLQKSIDKLVDEDKISEKEGRKIVDEFFQKTESKKKSFETQINKIIKEVISKFDFSKAKEILDLNKRVKVLENKISKMSVVTAQATRVPRKPVTPKRAIKKATEK
;
A
#
# COMPACT_ATOMS: atom_id res chain seq x y z
N MET A 1 2.59 -3.44 0.58
CA MET A 1 2.24 -4.52 1.54
C MET A 1 0.87 -4.34 2.19
N GLY A 2 0.55 -3.20 2.81
CA GLY A 2 -0.77 -3.00 3.45
C GLY A 2 -1.97 -3.25 2.53
N ASP A 3 -1.83 -2.93 1.24
CA ASP A 3 -2.88 -3.16 0.24
C ASP A 3 -3.13 -4.66 -0.07
N LEU A 4 -2.10 -5.50 0.01
CA LEU A 4 -2.24 -6.95 -0.18
C LEU A 4 -2.93 -7.61 1.00
N ILE A 5 -2.60 -7.18 2.23
CA ILE A 5 -3.27 -7.67 3.44
C ILE A 5 -4.75 -7.25 3.43
N LYS A 6 -5.05 -6.00 3.06
CA LYS A 6 -6.44 -5.54 2.89
C LYS A 6 -7.18 -6.39 1.87
N LYS A 7 -6.61 -6.57 0.67
CA LYS A 7 -7.21 -7.42 -0.37
C LYS A 7 -7.42 -8.85 0.12
N PHE A 8 -6.47 -9.42 0.84
CA PHE A 8 -6.59 -10.77 1.40
C PHE A 8 -7.70 -10.88 2.44
N VAL A 9 -7.83 -9.89 3.33
CA VAL A 9 -8.93 -9.84 4.30
C VAL A 9 -10.28 -9.66 3.60
N TYR A 10 -10.40 -8.75 2.63
CA TYR A 10 -11.63 -8.56 1.86
C TYR A 10 -12.03 -9.82 1.09
N THR A 11 -11.08 -10.47 0.41
CA THR A 11 -11.31 -11.75 -0.27
C THR A 11 -11.66 -12.86 0.73
N GLY A 12 -11.01 -12.89 1.89
CA GLY A 12 -11.29 -13.87 2.94
C GLY A 12 -12.69 -13.72 3.53
N VAL A 13 -13.15 -12.50 3.76
CA VAL A 13 -14.52 -12.22 4.20
C VAL A 13 -15.51 -12.61 3.10
N GLY A 14 -15.24 -12.26 1.84
CA GLY A 14 -16.09 -12.67 0.71
C GLY A 14 -16.23 -14.19 0.58
N LEU A 15 -15.13 -14.93 0.71
CA LEU A 15 -15.13 -16.39 0.69
C LEU A 15 -15.86 -16.99 1.89
N ALA A 16 -15.69 -16.42 3.08
CA ALA A 16 -16.42 -16.83 4.28
C ALA A 16 -17.93 -16.61 4.13
N SER A 17 -18.36 -15.47 3.57
CA SER A 17 -19.77 -15.19 3.27
C SER A 17 -20.36 -16.21 2.30
N LEU A 18 -19.65 -16.52 1.20
CA LEU A 18 -20.09 -17.56 0.25
C LEU A 18 -20.23 -18.92 0.93
N THR A 19 -19.31 -19.26 1.83
CA THR A 19 -19.36 -20.52 2.59
C THR A 19 -20.53 -20.54 3.56
N ALA A 20 -20.78 -19.45 4.28
CA ALA A 20 -21.92 -19.31 5.18
C ALA A 20 -23.25 -19.44 4.43
N GLU A 21 -23.38 -18.80 3.26
CA GLU A 21 -24.56 -18.90 2.41
C GLU A 21 -24.74 -20.34 1.87
N LYS A 22 -23.65 -21.02 1.50
CA LYS A 22 -23.68 -22.43 1.09
C LYS A 22 -24.11 -23.35 2.24
N LEU A 23 -23.66 -23.07 3.46
CA LEU A 23 -24.03 -23.81 4.67
C LEU A 23 -25.53 -23.69 4.92
N GLN A 24 -26.05 -22.46 4.92
CA GLN A 24 -27.47 -22.20 5.13
C GLN A 24 -28.33 -22.90 4.07
N LYS A 25 -27.99 -22.75 2.78
CA LYS A 25 -28.66 -23.47 1.69
C LYS A 25 -28.60 -24.98 1.81
N SER A 26 -27.52 -25.53 2.37
CA SER A 26 -27.40 -26.97 2.58
C SER A 26 -28.33 -27.43 3.70
N ILE A 27 -28.39 -26.68 4.79
CA ILE A 27 -29.31 -26.95 5.90
C ILE A 27 -30.77 -26.82 5.43
N ASP A 28 -31.11 -25.76 4.70
CA ASP A 28 -32.46 -25.55 4.16
C ASP A 28 -32.88 -26.72 3.27
N LYS A 29 -31.98 -27.24 2.43
CA LYS A 29 -32.26 -28.45 1.64
C LYS A 29 -32.52 -29.69 2.48
N LEU A 30 -31.79 -29.88 3.58
CA LEU A 30 -32.05 -31.00 4.48
C LEU A 30 -33.41 -30.87 5.17
N VAL A 31 -33.86 -29.63 5.42
CA VAL A 31 -35.21 -29.36 5.93
C VAL A 31 -36.26 -29.69 4.86
N ASP A 32 -36.07 -29.21 3.63
CA ASP A 32 -36.97 -29.47 2.51
C ASP A 32 -37.11 -30.97 2.17
N GLU A 33 -36.03 -31.74 2.38
CA GLU A 33 -36.02 -33.19 2.20
C GLU A 33 -36.61 -33.95 3.41
N ASP A 34 -37.22 -33.27 4.38
CA ASP A 34 -37.76 -33.82 5.64
C ASP A 34 -36.72 -34.61 6.48
N LYS A 35 -35.41 -34.40 6.22
CA LYS A 35 -34.33 -35.09 6.94
C LYS A 35 -34.07 -34.48 8.31
N ILE A 36 -34.39 -33.20 8.49
CA ILE A 36 -34.30 -32.46 9.74
C ILE A 36 -35.48 -31.49 9.83
N SER A 37 -35.91 -31.14 11.03
CA SER A 37 -36.95 -30.11 11.19
C SER A 37 -36.40 -28.70 10.97
N GLU A 38 -37.26 -27.74 10.59
CA GLU A 38 -36.91 -26.30 10.52
C GLU A 38 -36.27 -25.79 11.82
N LYS A 39 -36.77 -26.26 12.97
CA LYS A 39 -36.22 -25.90 14.29
C LYS A 39 -34.81 -26.41 14.48
N GLU A 40 -34.50 -27.62 14.04
CA GLU A 40 -33.15 -28.18 14.12
C GLU A 40 -32.21 -27.51 13.15
N GLY A 41 -32.64 -27.23 11.92
CA GLY A 41 -31.84 -26.51 10.93
C GLY A 41 -31.41 -25.13 11.44
N ARG A 42 -32.36 -24.33 11.95
CA ARG A 42 -32.05 -23.04 12.60
C ARG A 42 -31.11 -23.19 13.78
N LYS A 43 -31.33 -24.17 14.65
CA LYS A 43 -30.44 -24.45 15.78
C LYS A 43 -29.00 -24.72 15.35
N ILE A 44 -28.80 -25.52 14.30
CA ILE A 44 -27.46 -25.87 13.81
C ILE A 44 -26.73 -24.62 13.32
N VAL A 45 -27.41 -23.78 12.54
CA VAL A 45 -26.85 -22.52 12.04
C VAL A 45 -26.53 -21.58 13.20
N ASP A 46 -27.47 -21.37 14.11
CA ASP A 46 -27.29 -20.49 15.27
C ASP A 46 -26.16 -20.96 16.18
N GLU A 47 -26.07 -22.27 16.44
CA GLU A 47 -25.02 -22.85 17.28
C GLU A 47 -23.65 -22.74 16.62
N PHE A 48 -23.57 -22.84 15.27
CA PHE A 48 -22.35 -22.60 14.52
C PHE A 48 -21.86 -21.15 14.66
N PHE A 49 -22.77 -20.19 14.53
CA PHE A 49 -22.45 -18.77 14.72
C PHE A 49 -22.05 -18.46 16.17
N GLN A 50 -22.79 -18.95 17.16
CA GLN A 50 -22.43 -18.77 18.58
C GLN A 50 -21.08 -19.41 18.94
N LYS A 51 -20.81 -20.63 18.47
CA LYS A 51 -19.51 -21.29 18.70
C LYS A 51 -18.37 -20.53 18.03
N THR A 52 -18.62 -19.93 16.87
CA THR A 52 -17.65 -19.09 16.18
C THR A 52 -17.40 -17.79 16.94
N GLU A 53 -18.45 -17.12 17.41
CA GLU A 53 -18.36 -15.86 18.13
C GLU A 53 -17.66 -16.03 19.49
N SER A 54 -17.97 -17.09 20.22
CA SER A 54 -17.28 -17.44 21.48
C SER A 54 -15.79 -17.77 21.25
N LYS A 55 -15.44 -18.42 20.13
CA LYS A 55 -14.04 -18.70 19.76
C LYS A 55 -13.33 -17.52 19.11
N LYS A 56 -14.04 -16.49 18.65
CA LYS A 56 -13.50 -15.33 17.94
C LYS A 56 -12.35 -14.67 18.70
N LYS A 57 -12.52 -14.44 20.01
CA LYS A 57 -11.51 -13.75 20.83
C LYS A 57 -10.21 -14.55 20.96
N SER A 58 -10.32 -15.87 21.13
CA SER A 58 -9.16 -16.78 21.12
C SER A 58 -8.50 -16.82 19.74
N PHE A 59 -9.31 -16.89 18.68
CA PHE A 59 -8.85 -16.91 17.30
C PHE A 59 -8.12 -15.62 16.91
N GLU A 60 -8.65 -14.44 17.25
CA GLU A 60 -7.98 -13.15 17.06
C GLU A 60 -6.63 -13.12 17.77
N THR A 61 -6.54 -13.66 18.99
CA THR A 61 -5.28 -13.72 19.75
C THR A 61 -4.25 -14.62 19.05
N GLN A 62 -4.68 -15.78 18.56
CA GLN A 62 -3.81 -16.71 17.82
C GLN A 62 -3.36 -16.12 16.48
N ILE A 63 -4.27 -15.52 15.71
CA ILE A 63 -3.96 -14.83 14.46
C ILE A 63 -2.96 -13.72 14.70
N ASN A 64 -3.17 -12.87 15.71
CA ASN A 64 -2.23 -11.78 16.02
C ASN A 64 -0.84 -12.31 16.38
N LYS A 65 -0.76 -13.46 17.06
CA LYS A 65 0.51 -14.12 17.37
C LYS A 65 1.21 -14.63 16.10
N ILE A 66 0.47 -15.32 15.22
CA ILE A 66 0.99 -15.81 13.94
C ILE A 66 1.44 -14.64 13.07
N ILE A 67 0.65 -13.58 12.95
CA ILE A 67 1.01 -12.39 12.18
C ILE A 67 2.29 -11.77 12.73
N LYS A 68 2.41 -11.61 14.06
CA LYS A 68 3.64 -11.08 14.68
C LYS A 68 4.83 -12.00 14.40
N GLU A 69 4.67 -13.31 14.51
CA GLU A 69 5.74 -14.27 14.28
C GLU A 69 6.19 -14.29 12.81
N VAL A 70 5.23 -14.22 11.88
CA VAL A 70 5.50 -14.08 10.44
C VAL A 70 6.19 -12.77 10.17
N ILE A 71 5.74 -11.64 10.72
CA ILE A 71 6.39 -10.33 10.54
C ILE A 71 7.80 -10.30 11.16
N SER A 72 8.03 -11.01 12.26
CA SER A 72 9.36 -11.10 12.87
C SER A 72 10.31 -12.03 12.09
N LYS A 73 9.79 -13.08 11.46
CA LYS A 73 10.55 -14.04 10.64
C LYS A 73 10.75 -13.58 9.20
N PHE A 74 9.81 -12.82 8.65
CA PHE A 74 9.97 -12.13 7.37
C PHE A 74 10.71 -10.82 7.61
N ASP A 75 11.91 -10.69 7.04
CA ASP A 75 12.76 -9.53 7.22
C ASP A 75 12.13 -8.25 6.64
N PHE A 76 11.31 -7.58 7.46
CA PHE A 76 10.69 -6.30 7.16
C PHE A 76 11.72 -5.16 7.14
N SER A 77 12.99 -5.43 7.48
CA SER A 77 14.10 -4.47 7.31
C SER A 77 14.24 -4.09 5.85
N LYS A 78 14.10 -5.03 4.90
CA LYS A 78 14.10 -4.70 3.46
C LYS A 78 12.97 -3.74 3.10
N ALA A 79 11.77 -3.89 3.68
CA ALA A 79 10.66 -3.00 3.40
C ALA A 79 10.88 -1.57 3.96
N LYS A 80 11.48 -1.45 5.15
CA LYS A 80 11.88 -0.16 5.72
C LYS A 80 13.04 0.48 4.96
N GLU A 81 14.06 -0.30 4.59
CA GLU A 81 15.18 0.17 3.76
C GLU A 81 14.71 0.65 2.40
N ILE A 82 13.83 -0.09 1.72
CA ILE A 82 13.25 0.32 0.43
C ILE A 82 12.45 1.62 0.57
N LEU A 83 11.75 1.82 1.68
CA LEU A 83 11.03 3.08 1.96
C LEU A 83 11.98 4.25 2.21
N ASP A 84 13.06 4.05 2.97
CA ASP A 84 14.08 5.08 3.20
C ASP A 84 14.83 5.43 1.90
N LEU A 85 15.16 4.40 1.11
CA LEU A 85 15.82 4.55 -0.19
C LEU A 85 14.93 5.35 -1.16
N ASN A 86 13.63 5.05 -1.23
CA ASN A 86 12.68 5.83 -2.03
C ASN A 86 12.55 7.29 -1.56
N LYS A 87 12.61 7.56 -0.25
CA LYS A 87 12.62 8.94 0.26
C LYS A 87 13.89 9.67 -0.15
N ARG A 88 15.05 9.02 -0.04
CA ARG A 88 16.34 9.58 -0.48
C ARG A 88 16.34 9.86 -1.97
N VAL A 89 15.81 8.94 -2.79
CA VAL A 89 15.64 9.12 -4.24
C VAL A 89 14.76 10.35 -4.52
N LYS A 90 13.58 10.47 -3.90
CA LYS A 90 12.73 11.66 -4.05
C LYS A 90 13.42 12.96 -3.64
N VAL A 91 14.20 12.95 -2.56
CA VAL A 91 14.96 14.14 -2.13
C VAL A 91 16.03 14.50 -3.16
N LEU A 92 16.72 13.51 -3.72
CA LEU A 92 17.72 13.71 -4.76
C LEU A 92 17.09 14.19 -6.06
N GLU A 93 15.97 13.61 -6.50
CA GLU A 93 15.20 14.06 -7.66
C GLU A 93 14.74 15.52 -7.51
N ASN A 94 14.25 15.90 -6.32
CA ASN A 94 13.87 17.28 -6.03
C ASN A 94 15.08 18.22 -6.01
N LYS A 95 16.24 17.77 -5.51
CA LYS A 95 17.49 18.56 -5.53
C LYS A 95 18.00 18.73 -6.97
N ILE A 96 17.96 17.68 -7.78
CA ILE A 96 18.35 17.74 -9.20
C ILE A 96 17.40 18.65 -9.97
N SER A 97 16.10 18.58 -9.71
CA SER A 97 15.10 19.45 -10.33
C SER A 97 15.27 20.92 -9.92
N LYS A 98 15.67 21.19 -8.67
CA LYS A 98 16.02 22.54 -8.22
C LYS A 98 17.35 23.02 -8.81
N MET A 99 18.32 22.12 -8.98
CA MET A 99 19.63 22.43 -9.57
C MET A 99 19.52 22.73 -11.08
N SER A 100 18.70 21.98 -11.82
CA SER A 100 18.48 22.21 -13.26
C SER A 100 17.75 23.53 -13.55
N VAL A 101 16.96 24.03 -12.61
CA VAL A 101 16.35 25.38 -12.69
C VAL A 101 17.38 26.48 -12.44
N VAL A 102 18.40 26.23 -11.62
CA VAL A 102 19.48 27.20 -11.34
C VAL A 102 20.46 27.30 -12.53
N THR A 103 20.76 26.20 -13.22
CA THR A 103 21.61 26.24 -14.43
C THR A 103 20.94 26.84 -15.66
N ALA A 104 19.60 26.91 -15.71
CA ALA A 104 18.87 27.55 -16.82
C ALA A 104 18.80 29.09 -16.72
N GLN A 105 19.16 29.70 -15.59
CA GLN A 105 19.12 31.17 -15.42
C GLN A 105 20.48 31.88 -15.61
N ALA A 106 21.60 31.15 -15.68
CA ALA A 106 22.92 31.75 -15.85
C ALA A 106 23.27 32.19 -17.30
N THR A 107 22.36 32.03 -18.27
CA THR A 107 22.60 32.40 -19.69
C THR A 107 21.88 33.67 -20.17
N ARG A 108 21.16 34.42 -19.32
CA ARG A 108 20.51 35.67 -19.73
C ARG A 108 21.40 36.89 -19.48
N VAL A 109 22.34 37.10 -20.39
CA VAL A 109 23.11 38.34 -20.57
C VAL A 109 22.16 39.54 -20.73
N PRO A 110 22.24 40.61 -19.93
CA PRO A 110 21.59 41.87 -20.29
C PRO A 110 22.52 42.67 -21.21
N ARG A 111 22.17 42.72 -22.51
CA ARG A 111 22.69 43.69 -23.47
C ARG A 111 21.88 44.99 -23.38
N LYS A 112 22.55 46.15 -23.30
CA LYS A 112 22.20 47.48 -23.88
C LYS A 112 23.16 48.58 -23.36
N PRO A 113 23.33 49.75 -24.03
CA PRO A 113 23.59 50.01 -25.46
C PRO A 113 24.81 50.96 -25.72
N VAL A 114 25.26 50.97 -26.98
CA VAL A 114 26.25 51.77 -27.76
C VAL A 114 26.46 53.26 -27.34
N THR A 115 27.66 53.87 -27.18
CA THR A 115 28.70 54.38 -28.14
C THR A 115 29.61 55.44 -27.36
N PRO A 116 30.51 56.26 -27.96
CA PRO A 116 31.90 55.99 -28.37
C PRO A 116 32.94 57.00 -27.78
N LYS A 117 34.22 56.65 -27.60
CA LYS A 117 35.29 57.68 -27.45
C LYS A 117 36.71 57.17 -27.79
N ARG A 118 37.08 57.42 -29.06
CA ARG A 118 38.32 58.04 -29.55
C ARG A 118 39.51 58.14 -28.56
N ALA A 119 40.63 57.48 -28.90
CA ALA A 119 42.02 58.01 -28.92
C ALA A 119 43.01 56.82 -28.88
N ILE A 120 43.62 56.42 -30.00
CA ILE A 120 44.97 56.84 -30.45
C ILE A 120 46.10 56.34 -29.52
N LYS A 121 46.86 55.32 -29.96
CA LYS A 121 48.28 55.39 -30.37
C LYS A 121 48.97 54.01 -30.38
N LYS A 122 49.69 53.74 -31.49
CA LYS A 122 51.05 53.12 -31.63
C LYS A 122 51.29 51.77 -30.93
N ALA A 123 51.91 50.74 -31.52
CA ALA A 123 52.96 50.61 -32.52
C ALA A 123 53.04 49.10 -32.89
N THR A 124 53.12 48.74 -34.17
CA THR A 124 54.33 48.16 -34.82
C THR A 124 54.67 46.74 -34.33
N GLU A 125 54.21 45.69 -35.01
CA GLU A 125 54.94 44.93 -36.07
C GLU A 125 56.20 44.22 -35.55
N LYS A 126 56.12 42.88 -35.38
CA LYS A 126 56.88 41.90 -36.16
C LYS A 126 56.38 40.47 -35.89
#